data_AF-A0A3D6EYZ0-F1
#
_entry.id   AF-A0A3D6EYZ0-F1
#
_cell.length_a   1.000
_cell.length_b   1.000
_cell.length_c   1.000
_cell.angle_alpha   90.00
_cell.angle_beta   90.00
_cell.angle_gamma   90.00
#
_symmetry.space_group_name_H-M   'P 1'
#
loop_
_entity.id
_entity.type
_entity.pdbx_description
1 polymer ?
#
loop_
_entity_poly.entity_id
_entity_poly.type
_entity_poly.pdbx_seq_one_letter_code
_entity_poly.pdbx_strand_id
1 'polypeptide(L)'
;MKRKMIWLAILVFILLVVGVFYIALRNTSTDVSTKEPYARYLGEVVLVKPAYVVKNDFPIVEENLLADDPTGYPHSLELTAGTKVKLTSAIHYRNGVSGVTHSLMLGSVQTENGLMQFEYYWGRFHALCVEPPCNYWTYPQAFWQSEVDTVRYY
;
A
#
# COMPACT_ATOMS: atom_id res chain seq x y z
N MET A 1 -40.29 -24.22 26.86
CA MET A 1 -39.09 -24.80 26.21
C MET A 1 -38.90 -24.28 24.77
N LYS A 2 -39.90 -24.41 23.88
CA LYS A 2 -39.83 -23.97 22.47
C LYS A 2 -39.44 -22.50 22.25
N ARG A 3 -39.99 -21.56 23.04
CA ARG A 3 -39.65 -20.12 22.95
C ARG A 3 -38.16 -19.81 23.18
N LYS A 4 -37.52 -20.49 24.16
CA LYS A 4 -36.09 -20.30 24.44
C LYS A 4 -35.21 -20.84 23.30
N MET A 5 -35.63 -21.93 22.68
CA MET A 5 -34.93 -22.54 21.54
C MET A 5 -35.02 -21.67 20.26
N ILE A 6 -36.17 -21.03 20.03
CA ILE A 6 -36.34 -20.05 18.94
C ILE A 6 -35.40 -18.85 19.13
N TRP A 7 -35.36 -18.27 20.33
CA TRP A 7 -34.46 -17.17 20.65
C TRP A 7 -32.98 -17.55 20.49
N LEU A 8 -32.60 -18.77 20.91
CA LEU A 8 -31.25 -19.27 20.73
C LEU A 8 -30.89 -19.42 19.23
N ALA A 9 -31.79 -19.98 18.42
CA ALA A 9 -31.58 -20.12 16.99
C ALA A 9 -31.42 -18.76 16.28
N ILE A 10 -32.24 -17.77 16.65
CA ILE A 10 -32.14 -16.40 16.13
C ILE A 10 -30.80 -15.78 16.53
N LEU A 11 -30.38 -15.93 17.79
CA LEU A 11 -29.09 -15.40 18.26
C LEU A 11 -27.92 -16.02 17.49
N VAL A 12 -27.91 -17.34 17.29
CA VAL A 12 -26.88 -18.04 16.51
C VAL A 12 -26.85 -17.55 15.07
N PHE A 13 -28.02 -17.38 14.45
CA PHE A 13 -28.11 -16.85 13.09
C PHE A 13 -27.56 -15.43 12.98
N ILE A 14 -27.91 -14.54 13.92
CA ILE A 14 -27.39 -13.17 13.96
C ILE A 14 -25.86 -13.18 14.09
N LEU A 15 -25.31 -13.98 15.01
CA LEU A 15 -23.87 -14.09 15.20
C LEU A 15 -23.16 -14.61 13.94
N LEU A 16 -23.77 -15.56 13.23
CA LEU A 16 -23.22 -16.10 11.98
C LEU A 16 -23.21 -15.02 10.89
N VAL A 17 -24.31 -14.29 10.72
CA VAL A 17 -24.40 -13.18 9.75
C VAL A 17 -23.37 -12.09 10.06
N VAL A 18 -23.28 -11.66 11.33
CA VAL A 18 -22.29 -10.67 11.77
C VAL A 18 -20.86 -11.18 11.53
N GLY A 19 -20.58 -12.45 11.82
CA GLY A 19 -19.28 -13.07 11.57
C GLY A 19 -18.89 -13.07 10.09
N VAL A 20 -19.83 -13.39 9.19
CA VAL A 20 -19.59 -13.34 7.74
C VAL A 20 -19.28 -11.92 7.28
N PHE A 21 -20.06 -10.93 7.71
CA PHE A 21 -19.79 -9.53 7.37
C PHE A 21 -18.46 -9.03 7.93
N TYR A 22 -18.10 -9.42 9.16
CA TYR A 22 -16.81 -9.09 9.75
C TYR A 22 -15.65 -9.64 8.91
N ILE A 23 -15.74 -10.89 8.44
CA ILE A 23 -14.70 -11.49 7.60
C ILE A 23 -14.65 -10.84 6.21
N ALA A 24 -15.81 -10.51 5.62
CA ALA A 24 -15.89 -9.94 4.29
C ALA A 24 -15.41 -8.47 4.24
N LEU A 25 -15.73 -7.68 5.28
CA LEU A 25 -15.51 -6.23 5.30
C LEU A 25 -14.25 -5.81 6.07
N ARG A 26 -13.45 -6.75 6.58
CA ARG A 26 -12.18 -6.40 7.22
C ARG A 26 -11.14 -6.01 6.17
N ASN A 27 -10.31 -5.03 6.53
CA ASN A 27 -9.12 -4.70 5.76
C ASN A 27 -8.15 -5.89 5.78
N THR A 28 -7.39 -6.06 4.70
CA THR A 28 -6.36 -7.10 4.62
C THR A 28 -5.07 -6.52 4.08
N SER A 29 -3.95 -6.84 4.73
CA SER A 29 -2.62 -6.54 4.24
C SER A 29 -1.93 -7.84 3.86
N THR A 30 -1.37 -7.90 2.65
CA THR A 30 -0.62 -9.05 2.16
C THR A 30 0.80 -8.62 1.84
N ASP A 31 1.79 -9.32 2.38
CA ASP A 31 3.19 -9.11 2.05
C ASP A 31 3.46 -9.52 0.59
N VAL A 32 3.99 -8.60 -0.20
CA VAL A 32 4.40 -8.81 -1.60
C VAL A 32 5.86 -8.48 -1.84
N SER A 33 6.65 -8.36 -0.78
CA SER A 33 8.08 -8.00 -0.83
C SER A 33 8.90 -8.97 -1.68
N THR A 34 8.51 -10.24 -1.73
CA THR A 34 9.17 -11.30 -2.52
C THR A 34 8.71 -11.35 -3.99
N LYS A 35 7.74 -10.54 -4.38
CA LYS A 35 7.24 -10.48 -5.77
C LYS A 35 7.96 -9.39 -6.56
N GLU A 36 8.14 -9.61 -7.86
CA GLU A 36 8.54 -8.55 -8.77
C GLU A 36 7.41 -7.53 -8.95
N PRO A 37 7.74 -6.23 -9.13
CA PRO A 37 9.08 -5.67 -9.20
C PRO A 37 9.70 -5.33 -7.83
N TYR A 38 8.99 -5.53 -6.70
CA TYR A 38 9.47 -5.09 -5.38
C TYR A 38 10.77 -5.76 -4.95
N ALA A 39 10.87 -7.07 -5.14
CA ALA A 39 12.03 -7.88 -4.73
C ALA A 39 13.36 -7.31 -5.26
N ARG A 40 13.33 -6.72 -6.46
CA ARG A 40 14.50 -6.09 -7.11
C ARG A 40 15.01 -4.85 -6.39
N TYR A 41 14.14 -4.12 -5.70
CA TYR A 41 14.44 -2.81 -5.12
C TYR A 41 14.54 -2.83 -3.59
N LEU A 42 14.34 -3.98 -2.94
CA LEU A 42 14.55 -4.10 -1.51
C LEU A 42 16.01 -3.83 -1.14
N GLY A 43 16.21 -3.12 -0.04
CA GLY A 43 17.52 -2.68 0.42
C GLY A 43 17.78 -1.20 0.15
N GLU A 44 19.05 -0.84 0.05
CA GLU A 44 19.45 0.55 -0.19
C GLU A 44 19.34 0.89 -1.67
N VAL A 45 18.60 1.96 -1.99
CA VAL A 45 18.48 2.51 -3.34
C VAL A 45 18.79 4.01 -3.32
N VAL A 46 19.22 4.53 -4.47
CA VAL A 46 19.52 5.95 -4.65
C VAL A 46 18.40 6.60 -5.44
N LEU A 47 17.88 7.72 -4.94
CA LEU A 47 16.88 8.50 -5.66
C LEU A 47 17.51 9.13 -6.91
N VAL A 48 16.88 8.98 -8.06
CA VAL A 48 17.33 9.56 -9.34
C VAL A 48 16.66 10.90 -9.63
N LYS A 49 15.59 11.25 -8.90
CA LYS A 49 14.89 12.53 -8.97
C LYS A 49 14.49 12.99 -7.56
N PRO A 50 14.25 14.29 -7.34
CA PRO A 50 13.78 14.79 -6.06
C PRO A 50 12.48 14.10 -5.62
N ALA A 51 12.30 13.97 -4.31
CA ALA A 51 11.11 13.44 -3.68
C ALA A 51 10.84 14.21 -2.39
N TYR A 52 9.63 14.11 -1.85
CA TYR A 52 9.26 14.81 -0.63
C TYR A 52 8.72 13.80 0.38
N VAL A 53 9.20 13.85 1.62
CA VAL A 53 8.55 13.15 2.72
C VAL A 53 7.58 14.11 3.37
N VAL A 54 6.29 13.76 3.32
CA VAL A 54 5.18 14.57 3.82
C VAL A 54 4.42 13.82 4.88
N LYS A 55 3.73 14.52 5.79
CA LYS A 55 2.81 13.87 6.73
C LYS A 55 1.64 13.27 5.96
N ASN A 56 1.35 12.01 6.24
CA ASN A 56 0.23 11.31 5.64
C ASN A 56 -1.04 11.56 6.46
N ASP A 57 -2.07 12.14 5.83
CA ASP A 57 -3.35 12.39 6.50
C ASP A 57 -4.16 11.11 6.72
N PHE A 58 -3.89 10.07 5.92
CA PHE A 58 -4.58 8.77 5.97
C PHE A 58 -3.56 7.63 5.90
N PRO A 59 -2.71 7.47 6.94
CA PRO A 59 -1.67 6.46 6.95
C PRO A 59 -2.26 5.05 6.93
N ILE A 60 -1.74 4.20 6.05
CA ILE A 60 -2.07 2.76 6.05
C ILE A 60 -1.13 2.03 7.00
N VAL A 61 0.18 2.32 6.91
CA VAL A 61 1.21 1.75 7.77
C VAL A 61 2.02 2.87 8.44
N GLU A 62 2.57 3.78 7.64
CA GLU A 62 3.53 4.76 8.12
C GLU A 62 2.91 6.17 8.17
N GLU A 63 3.27 6.94 9.19
CA GLU A 63 2.75 8.31 9.38
C GLU A 63 3.23 9.28 8.29
N ASN A 64 4.26 8.92 7.52
CA ASN A 64 4.78 9.74 6.44
C ASN A 64 4.59 9.07 5.07
N LEU A 65 4.43 9.90 4.06
CA LEU A 65 4.29 9.53 2.65
C LEU A 65 5.47 10.07 1.86
N LEU A 66 6.06 9.24 0.99
CA LEU A 66 6.96 9.71 -0.04
C LEU A 66 6.13 10.18 -1.25
N ALA A 67 6.21 11.46 -1.57
CA ALA A 67 5.43 12.14 -2.59
C ALA A 67 6.31 12.79 -3.66
N ASP A 68 5.74 13.00 -4.84
CA ASP A 68 6.37 13.70 -5.97
C ASP A 68 6.15 15.21 -5.89
N ASP A 69 5.03 15.63 -5.31
CA ASP A 69 4.65 17.02 -5.11
C ASP A 69 4.27 17.27 -3.65
N PRO A 70 4.88 18.25 -2.96
CA PRO A 70 4.52 18.61 -1.59
C PRO A 70 3.32 19.57 -1.53
N THR A 71 2.72 19.95 -2.66
CA THR A 71 1.57 20.87 -2.70
C THR A 71 0.42 20.36 -1.83
N GLY A 72 0.00 21.19 -0.86
CA GLY A 72 -1.01 20.81 0.14
C GLY A 72 -0.42 20.33 1.47
N TYR A 73 0.90 20.12 1.56
CA TYR A 73 1.59 19.70 2.78
C TYR A 73 2.48 20.83 3.32
N PRO A 74 2.05 21.56 4.38
CA PRO A 74 2.77 22.72 4.91
C PRO A 74 4.13 22.35 5.54
N HIS A 75 4.30 21.09 5.92
CA HIS A 75 5.53 20.55 6.47
C HIS A 75 5.96 19.37 5.60
N SER A 76 6.92 19.63 4.71
CA SER A 76 7.54 18.63 3.85
C SER A 76 9.05 18.66 4.01
N LEU A 77 9.66 17.48 3.95
CA LEU A 77 11.10 17.32 3.87
C LEU A 77 11.46 16.98 2.43
N GLU A 78 12.19 17.87 1.76
CA GLU A 78 12.73 17.59 0.44
C GLU A 78 13.91 16.63 0.52
N LEU A 79 13.88 15.59 -0.30
CA LEU A 79 14.97 14.67 -0.57
C LEU A 79 15.52 14.96 -1.96
N THR A 80 16.78 15.39 -2.03
CA THR A 80 17.44 15.68 -3.31
C THR A 80 17.75 14.40 -4.07
N ALA A 81 17.87 14.50 -5.40
CA ALA A 81 18.42 13.40 -6.20
C ALA A 81 19.83 13.03 -5.68
N GLY A 82 20.12 11.73 -5.63
CA GLY A 82 21.32 11.19 -4.99
C GLY A 82 21.12 10.76 -3.52
N THR A 83 19.99 11.12 -2.91
CA THR A 83 19.67 10.67 -1.54
C THR A 83 19.52 9.14 -1.51
N LYS A 84 20.13 8.51 -0.51
CA LYS A 84 19.99 7.08 -0.24
C LYS A 84 18.76 6.84 0.64
N VAL A 85 17.90 5.93 0.21
CA VAL A 85 16.76 5.44 0.99
C VAL A 85 16.84 3.93 1.12
N LYS A 86 16.30 3.39 2.20
CA LYS A 86 16.23 1.96 2.43
C LYS A 86 14.78 1.49 2.27
N LEU A 87 14.51 0.69 1.25
CA LEU A 87 13.22 0.04 1.03
C LEU A 87 13.21 -1.29 1.78
N THR A 88 12.23 -1.46 2.67
CA THR A 88 12.24 -2.54 3.68
C THR A 88 11.27 -3.65 3.34
N SER A 89 10.09 -3.32 2.82
CA SER A 89 9.06 -4.28 2.45
C SER A 89 8.05 -3.65 1.49
N ALA A 90 7.19 -4.49 0.92
CA ALA A 90 6.06 -4.06 0.11
C ALA A 90 4.81 -4.81 0.52
N ILE A 91 3.67 -4.11 0.51
CA ILE A 91 2.38 -4.70 0.86
C ILE A 91 1.30 -4.34 -0.17
N HIS A 92 0.36 -5.26 -0.33
CA HIS A 92 -0.94 -4.97 -0.93
C HIS A 92 -1.98 -4.82 0.18
N TYR A 93 -2.45 -3.59 0.36
CA TYR A 93 -3.49 -3.25 1.32
C TYR A 93 -4.84 -3.17 0.64
N ARG A 94 -5.75 -4.07 0.98
CA ARG A 94 -7.14 -4.05 0.49
C ARG A 94 -8.05 -3.42 1.55
N ASN A 95 -8.74 -2.36 1.16
CA ASN A 95 -9.81 -1.77 1.96
C ASN A 95 -11.02 -2.72 1.96
N GLY A 96 -11.50 -3.07 3.14
CA GLY A 96 -12.59 -4.04 3.29
C GLY A 96 -13.96 -3.50 2.89
N VAL A 97 -14.16 -2.19 2.85
CA VAL A 97 -15.42 -1.55 2.44
C VAL A 97 -15.49 -1.40 0.92
N SER A 98 -14.46 -0.82 0.30
CA SER A 98 -14.46 -0.56 -1.15
C SER A 98 -13.94 -1.72 -1.99
N GLY A 99 -13.17 -2.65 -1.40
CA GLY A 99 -12.46 -3.70 -2.12
C GLY A 99 -11.23 -3.19 -2.91
N VAL A 100 -10.96 -1.89 -2.90
CA VAL A 100 -9.80 -1.30 -3.58
C VAL A 100 -8.52 -1.79 -2.92
N THR A 101 -7.58 -2.25 -3.74
CA THR A 101 -6.25 -2.67 -3.30
C THR A 101 -5.24 -1.59 -3.65
N HIS A 102 -4.56 -1.09 -2.62
CA HIS A 102 -3.43 -0.19 -2.75
C HIS A 102 -2.13 -0.99 -2.67
N SER A 103 -1.20 -0.64 -3.53
CA SER A 103 0.14 -1.20 -3.51
C SER A 103 1.10 -0.20 -2.89
N LEU A 104 1.79 -0.62 -1.83
CA LEU A 104 2.67 0.24 -1.05
C LEU A 104 4.08 -0.36 -1.02
N MET A 105 5.08 0.50 -1.25
CA MET A 105 6.46 0.25 -0.87
C MET A 105 6.71 0.96 0.47
N LEU A 106 7.27 0.24 1.43
CA LEU A 106 7.64 0.79 2.73
C LEU A 106 9.15 0.99 2.78
N GLY A 107 9.57 2.06 3.43
CA GLY A 107 10.99 2.38 3.51
C GLY A 107 11.32 3.39 4.60
N SER A 108 12.57 3.80 4.58
CA SER A 108 13.10 4.78 5.52
C SER A 108 14.21 5.61 4.89
N VAL A 109 14.37 6.83 5.38
CA VAL A 109 15.45 7.74 5.02
C VAL A 109 16.13 8.25 6.28
N GLN A 110 17.46 8.30 6.27
CA GLN A 110 18.23 8.92 7.35
C GLN A 110 18.24 10.43 7.15
N THR A 111 17.76 11.17 8.14
CA THR A 111 17.72 12.63 8.16
C THR A 111 18.61 13.17 9.27
N GLU A 112 18.79 14.50 9.32
CA GLU A 112 19.46 15.17 10.44
C GLU A 112 18.73 14.93 11.78
N ASN A 113 17.40 14.76 11.73
CA ASN A 113 16.54 14.54 12.89
C ASN A 113 16.36 13.05 13.24
N GLY A 114 17.08 12.16 12.55
CA GLY A 114 17.00 10.71 12.77
C GLY A 114 16.39 9.96 11.59
N LEU A 115 16.09 8.68 11.83
CA LEU A 115 15.50 7.80 10.84
C LEU A 115 14.01 8.11 10.67
N MET A 116 13.59 8.43 9.46
CA MET A 116 12.18 8.69 9.14
C MET A 116 11.64 7.57 8.26
N GLN A 117 10.59 6.90 8.72
CA GLN A 117 9.89 5.86 7.96
C GLN A 117 8.82 6.50 7.06
N PHE A 118 8.60 5.90 5.90
CA PHE A 118 7.60 6.34 4.94
C PHE A 118 6.91 5.16 4.24
N GLU A 119 5.69 5.39 3.79
CA GLU A 119 5.04 4.58 2.77
C GLU A 119 5.05 5.31 1.43
N TYR A 120 5.02 4.55 0.33
CA TYR A 120 4.95 5.07 -1.03
C TYR A 120 3.95 4.27 -1.85
N TYR A 121 2.94 4.93 -2.40
CA TYR A 121 2.00 4.31 -3.31
C TYR A 121 2.67 4.00 -4.65
N TRP A 122 2.89 2.71 -4.91
CA TRP A 122 3.62 2.28 -6.08
C TRP A 122 2.95 1.09 -6.74
N GLY A 123 2.27 1.34 -7.85
CA GLY A 123 1.56 0.33 -8.62
C GLY A 123 0.12 0.73 -8.91
N ARG A 124 -0.38 0.29 -10.05
CA ARG A 124 -1.78 0.44 -10.47
C ARG A 124 -2.32 -0.91 -10.87
N PHE A 125 -3.44 -1.28 -10.26
CA PHE A 125 -4.15 -2.51 -10.59
C PHE A 125 -5.16 -2.26 -11.71
N HIS A 126 -5.14 -3.11 -12.73
CA HIS A 126 -6.03 -3.06 -13.88
C HIS A 126 -6.99 -4.24 -13.83
N ALA A 127 -8.14 -4.03 -13.19
CA ALA A 127 -9.22 -5.04 -13.14
C ALA A 127 -9.92 -5.20 -14.50
N LEU A 128 -9.99 -4.11 -15.27
CA LEU A 128 -10.60 -4.06 -16.59
C LEU A 128 -9.52 -3.78 -17.64
N CYS A 129 -9.61 -4.45 -18.78
CA CYS A 129 -8.67 -4.30 -19.88
C CYS A 129 -9.40 -4.41 -21.21
N VAL A 130 -8.88 -3.74 -22.25
CA VAL A 130 -9.42 -3.83 -23.60
C VAL A 130 -9.09 -5.18 -24.24
N GLU A 131 -7.87 -5.66 -24.00
CA GLU A 131 -7.37 -6.95 -24.47
C GLU A 131 -6.82 -7.77 -23.30
N PRO A 132 -7.27 -9.04 -23.13
CA PRO A 132 -6.77 -9.94 -22.11
C PRO A 132 -5.25 -10.16 -22.14
N PRO A 133 -4.62 -10.56 -21.02
CA PRO A 133 -5.25 -10.84 -19.72
C PRO A 133 -5.58 -9.55 -18.95
N CYS A 134 -6.74 -9.52 -18.29
CA CYS A 134 -7.09 -8.52 -17.28
C CYS A 134 -6.60 -8.99 -15.90
N ASN A 135 -6.76 -8.15 -14.88
CA ASN A 135 -6.26 -8.37 -13.51
C ASN A 135 -4.74 -8.44 -13.49
N TYR A 136 -4.10 -7.30 -13.76
CA TYR A 136 -2.65 -7.19 -13.69
C TYR A 136 -2.23 -5.88 -13.04
N TRP A 137 -1.00 -5.85 -12.56
CA TRP A 137 -0.34 -4.66 -12.04
C TRP A 137 0.60 -4.05 -13.08
N THR A 138 0.66 -2.72 -13.09
CA THR A 138 1.70 -1.94 -13.76
C THR A 138 2.29 -0.96 -12.78
N TYR A 139 3.56 -0.59 -12.96
CA TYR A 139 4.27 0.25 -12.01
C TYR A 139 4.76 1.52 -12.69
N PRO A 140 4.27 2.71 -12.27
CA PRO A 140 4.83 3.96 -12.78
C PRO A 140 6.28 4.11 -12.33
N GLN A 141 7.05 4.95 -13.02
CA GLN A 141 8.45 5.21 -12.68
C GLN A 141 8.58 5.77 -11.25
N ALA A 142 9.17 4.96 -10.37
CA ALA A 142 9.48 5.34 -9.00
C ALA A 142 10.65 6.33 -8.93
N PHE A 143 10.86 6.92 -7.75
CA PHE A 143 11.96 7.87 -7.50
C PHE A 143 13.35 7.26 -7.63
N TRP A 144 13.49 5.93 -7.54
CA TRP A 144 14.73 5.17 -7.68
C TRP A 144 14.90 4.51 -9.05
N GLN A 145 14.01 4.79 -10.00
CA GLN A 145 14.06 4.20 -11.34
C GLN A 145 14.43 5.25 -12.39
N SER A 146 15.43 4.96 -13.21
CA SER A 146 15.79 5.79 -14.37
C SER A 146 14.80 5.68 -15.53
N GLU A 147 14.09 4.55 -15.62
CA GLU A 147 13.15 4.22 -16.68
C GLU A 147 11.87 3.60 -16.12
N VAL A 148 10.75 3.75 -16.84
CA VAL A 148 9.47 3.13 -16.48
C VAL A 148 9.54 1.62 -16.68
N ASP A 149 9.02 0.85 -15.72
CA ASP A 149 8.78 -0.58 -15.92
C ASP A 149 7.50 -0.80 -16.74
N THR A 150 7.64 -1.34 -17.94
CA THR A 150 6.52 -1.59 -18.86
C THR A 150 5.91 -2.99 -18.73
N VAL A 151 6.41 -3.83 -17.82
CA VAL A 151 5.93 -5.20 -17.64
C VAL A 151 4.57 -5.20 -16.95
N ARG A 152 3.69 -6.11 -17.39
CA ARG A 152 2.44 -6.44 -16.69
C ARG A 152 2.72 -7.58 -15.72
N TYR A 153 2.50 -7.33 -14.44
CA TYR A 153 2.69 -8.31 -13.36
C TYR A 153 1.34 -8.92 -12.95
N TYR A 154 1.40 -10.18 -12.53
CA TYR A 154 0.33 -11.05 -11.99
C TYR A 154 -1.10 -10.51 -11.87
#